data_AF-A0A956DFQ6-F1
#
_entry.id   AF-A0A956DFQ6-F1
#
_cell.length_a   1.000
_cell.length_b   1.000
_cell.length_c   1.000
_cell.angle_alpha   90.00
_cell.angle_beta   90.00
_cell.angle_gamma   90.00
#
_symmetry.space_group_name_H-M   'P 1'
#
loop_
_entity.id
_entity.type
_entity.pdbx_description
1 polymer ?
#
loop_
_entity_poly.entity_id
_entity_poly.type
_entity_poly.pdbx_seq_one_letter_code
_entity_poly.pdbx_strand_id
1 'polypeptide(L)'
;HQVGAVSRGRIFPKYRGDLLACAAVVQHLREGKVEATFYPRNPLDVLAQQLVALVVERGEIRVDEAYALTRRAAPFAELPRRSFEGVLDMLSGRYPSERFGELRARLTYDRIEGVLRPRKGARLLAVANAGTIPDRGLYGVFLAGQEKPIRVGELDEEMVFESREGEIFLLGASSWRIEEITHDRVLVSPAPGEPGKMPFWRGDRPGRPVDFGRAIGELARTLLKRSDDEAVAELVERHGLDARAADNLVRYLRDQENVSAVPTDRRIVIERFLDELGDPVVAVLTPFGTPVHAPWATAVQARLSRERGIEADVLHADDGIVFRFVDVDEPPEDAFFLPDPDEVERLVTERLSSTSLFA
;
A
#
# COMPACT_ATOMS: atom_id res chain seq x y z
N HIS A 1 31.41 -1.39 15.21
CA HIS A 1 30.46 -1.54 16.33
C HIS A 1 31.19 -2.17 17.51
N GLN A 2 31.20 -1.52 18.67
CA GLN A 2 31.72 -2.06 19.92
C GLN A 2 30.66 -1.84 21.01
N VAL A 3 30.55 -2.79 21.94
CA VAL A 3 29.60 -2.68 23.06
C VAL A 3 29.93 -1.42 23.87
N GLY A 4 28.94 -0.58 24.13
CA GLY A 4 29.09 0.68 24.89
C GLY A 4 29.56 1.90 24.09
N ALA A 5 29.87 1.76 22.79
CA ALA A 5 30.22 2.90 21.95
C ALA A 5 28.97 3.65 21.45
N VAL A 6 29.07 4.98 21.27
CA VAL A 6 27.99 5.81 20.73
C VAL A 6 27.80 5.54 19.24
N SER A 7 26.58 5.16 18.84
CA SER A 7 26.17 5.10 17.43
C SER A 7 26.00 6.50 16.86
N ARG A 8 26.67 6.80 15.75
CA ARG A 8 26.53 8.08 15.02
C ARG A 8 25.71 7.86 13.75
N GLY A 9 24.48 8.34 13.74
CA GLY A 9 23.63 8.41 12.55
C GLY A 9 23.58 9.83 11.98
N ARG A 10 23.50 9.95 10.66
CA ARG A 10 23.22 11.23 9.97
C ARG A 10 22.06 10.98 9.01
N ILE A 11 21.05 11.85 9.07
CA ILE A 11 19.88 11.81 8.20
C ILE A 11 19.98 13.00 7.26
N PHE A 12 19.82 12.74 5.96
CA PHE A 12 19.85 13.78 4.93
C PHE A 12 18.46 13.83 4.27
N PRO A 13 17.66 14.88 4.51
CA PRO A 13 16.36 15.01 3.88
C PRO A 13 16.52 15.20 2.36
N LYS A 14 15.61 14.62 1.58
CA LYS A 14 15.64 14.73 0.12
C LYS A 14 15.02 16.04 -0.40
N TYR A 15 14.08 16.61 0.35
CA TYR A 15 13.37 17.85 0.02
C TYR A 15 12.83 18.50 1.30
N ARG A 16 12.21 19.70 1.19
CA ARG A 16 11.78 20.51 2.36
C ARG A 16 10.75 19.78 3.25
N GLY A 17 9.74 19.14 2.66
CA GLY A 17 8.72 18.38 3.41
C GLY A 17 9.29 17.19 4.18
N ASP A 18 10.26 16.48 3.59
CA ASP A 18 10.95 15.34 4.22
C ASP A 18 11.66 15.72 5.53
N LEU A 19 12.09 16.98 5.66
CA LEU A 19 12.77 17.48 6.85
C LEU A 19 11.88 17.46 8.10
N LEU A 20 10.56 17.66 7.96
CA LEU A 20 9.64 17.57 9.09
C LEU A 20 9.56 16.14 9.63
N ALA A 21 9.46 15.15 8.74
CA ALA A 21 9.46 13.73 9.11
C ALA A 21 10.80 13.32 9.72
N CYS A 22 11.92 13.80 9.16
CA CYS A 22 13.26 13.57 9.71
C CYS A 22 13.42 14.16 11.13
N ALA A 23 12.88 15.36 11.39
CA ALA A 23 12.91 15.95 12.72
C ALA A 23 12.08 15.13 13.72
N ALA A 24 10.88 14.68 13.32
CA ALA A 24 10.02 13.85 14.16
C ALA A 24 10.65 12.49 14.49
N VAL A 25 11.29 11.83 13.52
CA VAL A 25 11.90 10.50 13.75
C VAL A 25 13.07 10.58 14.72
N VAL A 26 13.89 11.64 14.70
CA VAL A 26 15.02 11.78 15.64
C VAL A 26 14.54 11.83 17.08
N GLN A 27 13.44 12.52 17.36
CA GLN A 27 12.85 12.53 18.69
C GLN A 27 12.40 11.13 19.11
N HIS A 28 11.68 10.41 18.25
CA HIS A 28 11.24 9.03 18.52
C HIS A 28 12.41 8.08 18.74
N LEU A 29 13.49 8.20 17.96
CA LEU A 29 14.72 7.42 18.12
C LEU A 29 15.38 7.67 19.48
N ARG A 30 15.43 8.93 19.93
CA ARG A 30 15.99 9.30 21.25
C ARG A 30 15.13 8.78 22.40
N GLU A 31 13.81 8.74 22.21
CA GLU A 31 12.84 8.25 23.20
C GLU A 31 12.66 6.72 23.16
N GLY A 32 13.30 6.01 22.22
CA GLY A 32 13.15 4.57 22.05
C GLY A 32 11.75 4.15 21.59
N LYS A 33 11.00 5.08 20.96
CA LYS A 33 9.68 4.80 20.39
C LYS A 33 9.84 4.03 19.09
N VAL A 34 9.32 2.82 19.07
CA VAL A 34 9.22 1.94 17.89
C VAL A 34 7.76 1.64 17.60
N GLU A 35 7.46 1.33 16.35
CA GLU A 35 6.12 0.99 15.90
C GLU A 35 5.62 -0.29 16.58
N ALA A 36 4.31 -0.34 16.85
CA ALA A 36 3.67 -1.57 17.27
C ALA A 36 3.77 -2.61 16.15
N THR A 37 4.19 -3.82 16.50
CA THR A 37 4.23 -4.95 15.57
C THR A 37 3.07 -5.89 15.85
N PHE A 38 2.31 -6.21 14.81
CA PHE A 38 1.21 -7.16 14.88
C PHE A 38 1.53 -8.36 14.00
N TYR A 39 1.10 -9.55 14.42
CA TYR A 39 1.10 -10.72 13.56
C TYR A 39 -0.26 -10.84 12.85
N PRO A 40 -0.31 -11.21 11.57
CA PRO A 40 -1.55 -11.46 10.87
C PRO A 40 -2.39 -12.53 11.57
N ARG A 41 -3.72 -12.31 11.65
CA ARG A 41 -4.64 -13.29 12.22
C ARG A 41 -5.17 -14.19 11.11
N ASN A 42 -4.95 -15.50 11.27
CA ASN A 42 -5.43 -16.54 10.37
C ASN A 42 -5.05 -16.36 8.88
N PRO A 43 -3.77 -16.17 8.52
CA PRO A 43 -3.36 -16.12 7.10
C PRO A 43 -3.57 -17.49 6.43
N LEU A 44 -4.71 -17.66 5.75
CA LEU A 44 -5.19 -18.95 5.24
C LEU A 44 -4.37 -19.48 4.06
N ASP A 45 -3.75 -18.59 3.31
CA ASP A 45 -2.75 -18.84 2.27
C ASP A 45 -1.49 -19.50 2.86
N VAL A 46 -0.91 -18.91 3.91
CA VAL A 46 0.24 -19.47 4.63
C VAL A 46 -0.16 -20.79 5.28
N LEU A 47 -1.36 -20.88 5.86
CA LEU A 47 -1.90 -22.14 6.38
C LEU A 47 -1.94 -23.22 5.30
N ALA A 48 -2.41 -22.90 4.09
CA ALA A 48 -2.51 -23.86 3.00
C ALA A 48 -1.14 -24.44 2.63
N GLN A 49 -0.14 -23.56 2.47
CA GLN A 49 1.25 -23.96 2.20
C GLN A 49 1.82 -24.85 3.30
N GLN A 50 1.65 -24.45 4.57
CA GLN A 50 2.16 -25.20 5.72
C GLN A 50 1.46 -26.54 5.91
N LEU A 51 0.15 -26.64 5.63
CA LEU A 51 -0.57 -27.92 5.66
C LEU A 51 -0.04 -28.90 4.62
N VAL A 52 0.24 -28.43 3.40
CA VAL A 52 0.85 -29.29 2.37
C VAL A 52 2.22 -29.79 2.83
N ALA A 53 3.06 -28.91 3.38
CA ALA A 53 4.38 -29.28 3.88
C ALA A 53 4.30 -30.29 5.04
N LEU A 54 3.41 -30.05 6.01
CA LEU A 54 3.18 -30.93 7.16
C LEU A 54 2.73 -32.33 6.73
N VAL A 55 1.75 -32.42 5.83
CA VAL A 55 1.22 -33.71 5.37
C VAL A 55 2.25 -34.47 4.53
N VAL A 56 3.06 -33.76 3.73
CA VAL A 56 4.19 -34.36 2.99
C VAL A 56 5.21 -34.96 3.94
N GLU A 57 5.55 -34.25 5.02
CA GLU A 57 6.56 -34.68 5.99
C GLU A 57 6.08 -35.85 6.85
N ARG A 58 4.82 -35.84 7.28
CA ARG A 58 4.21 -36.93 8.07
C ARG A 58 3.78 -38.14 7.22
N GLY A 59 3.54 -37.95 5.93
CA GLY A 59 3.00 -38.97 5.02
C GLY A 59 1.49 -39.20 5.19
N GLU A 60 1.02 -39.31 6.43
CA GLU A 60 -0.40 -39.36 6.78
C GLU A 60 -0.60 -38.68 8.14
N ILE A 61 -1.66 -37.89 8.29
CA ILE A 61 -1.99 -37.22 9.56
C ILE A 61 -3.51 -37.12 9.75
N ARG A 62 -3.98 -37.28 10.99
CA ARG A 62 -5.38 -37.05 11.34
C ARG A 62 -5.72 -35.56 11.27
N VAL A 63 -6.89 -35.23 10.75
CA VAL A 63 -7.35 -33.84 10.59
C VAL A 63 -7.38 -33.10 11.93
N ASP A 64 -7.86 -33.74 12.99
CA ASP A 64 -7.91 -33.13 14.32
C ASP A 64 -6.52 -32.87 14.91
N GLU A 65 -5.55 -33.74 14.62
CA GLU A 65 -4.15 -33.55 15.02
C GLU A 65 -3.53 -32.37 14.28
N ALA A 66 -3.73 -32.29 12.95
CA ALA A 66 -3.27 -31.15 12.15
C ALA A 66 -3.89 -29.83 12.64
N TYR A 67 -5.20 -29.81 12.93
CA TYR A 67 -5.89 -28.63 13.47
C TYR A 67 -5.33 -28.22 14.85
N ALA A 68 -5.16 -29.19 15.76
CA ALA A 68 -4.61 -28.93 17.09
C ALA A 68 -3.17 -28.41 17.03
N LEU A 69 -2.34 -28.98 16.15
CA LEU A 69 -0.97 -28.52 15.90
C LEU A 69 -0.95 -27.08 15.38
N THR A 70 -1.76 -26.77 14.36
CA THR A 70 -1.87 -25.44 13.77
C THR A 70 -2.22 -24.38 14.82
N ARG A 71 -3.20 -24.65 15.69
CA ARG A 71 -3.65 -23.69 16.71
C ARG A 71 -2.63 -23.40 17.81
N ARG A 72 -1.50 -24.11 17.87
CA ARG A 72 -0.40 -23.79 18.79
C ARG A 72 0.45 -22.60 18.32
N ALA A 73 0.35 -22.22 17.04
CA ALA A 73 1.04 -21.04 16.52
C ALA A 73 0.19 -19.77 16.74
N ALA A 74 0.83 -18.68 17.18
CA ALA A 74 0.13 -17.44 17.54
C ALA A 74 -0.80 -16.88 16.42
N PRO A 75 -0.41 -16.87 15.12
CA PRO A 75 -1.30 -16.42 14.05
C PRO A 75 -2.60 -17.20 13.91
N PHE A 76 -2.62 -18.47 14.34
CA PHE A 76 -3.75 -19.38 14.19
C PHE A 76 -4.41 -19.76 15.52
N ALA A 77 -4.06 -19.11 16.62
CA ALA A 77 -4.57 -19.44 17.95
C ALA A 77 -6.11 -19.41 18.03
N GLU A 78 -6.74 -18.55 17.24
CA GLU A 78 -8.20 -18.34 17.15
C GLU A 78 -8.80 -18.91 15.84
N LEU A 79 -8.05 -19.72 15.08
CA LEU A 79 -8.48 -20.23 13.78
C LEU A 79 -9.82 -20.97 13.87
N PRO A 80 -10.89 -20.49 13.22
CA PRO A 80 -12.16 -21.18 13.19
C PRO A 80 -12.03 -22.53 12.49
N ARG A 81 -12.62 -23.58 13.05
CA ARG A 81 -12.61 -24.93 12.46
C ARG A 81 -13.15 -24.94 11.02
N ARG A 82 -14.20 -24.17 10.76
CA ARG A 82 -14.79 -24.00 9.43
C ARG A 82 -13.80 -23.45 8.40
N SER A 83 -13.00 -22.44 8.78
CA SER A 83 -12.00 -21.86 7.87
C SER A 83 -10.87 -22.85 7.58
N PHE A 84 -10.42 -23.59 8.61
CA PHE A 84 -9.45 -24.68 8.45
C PHE A 84 -9.95 -25.76 7.48
N GLU A 85 -11.19 -26.23 7.66
CA GLU A 85 -11.80 -27.21 6.77
C GLU A 85 -12.02 -26.67 5.35
N GLY A 86 -12.34 -25.38 5.20
CA GLY A 86 -12.41 -24.71 3.90
C GLY A 86 -11.07 -24.76 3.15
N VAL A 87 -9.96 -24.55 3.85
CA VAL A 87 -8.60 -24.71 3.27
C VAL A 87 -8.34 -26.17 2.87
N LEU A 88 -8.78 -27.15 3.66
CA LEU A 88 -8.65 -28.57 3.30
C LEU A 88 -9.52 -28.95 2.10
N ASP A 89 -10.72 -28.39 1.99
CA ASP A 89 -11.61 -28.56 0.84
C ASP A 89 -10.93 -28.04 -0.43
N MET A 90 -10.39 -26.82 -0.41
CA MET A 90 -9.59 -26.27 -1.51
C MET A 90 -8.38 -27.15 -1.84
N LEU A 91 -7.56 -27.52 -0.85
CA LEU A 91 -6.36 -28.35 -1.07
C LEU A 91 -6.67 -29.76 -1.57
N SER A 92 -7.88 -30.26 -1.33
CA SER A 92 -8.36 -31.57 -1.81
C SER A 92 -9.11 -31.50 -3.15
N GLY A 93 -9.27 -30.30 -3.73
CA GLY A 93 -9.87 -30.09 -5.04
C GLY A 93 -11.38 -29.88 -5.03
N ARG A 94 -11.94 -29.51 -3.87
CA ARG A 94 -13.35 -29.15 -3.75
C ARG A 94 -13.49 -27.63 -3.78
N TYR A 95 -13.88 -27.11 -4.93
CA TYR A 95 -14.06 -25.67 -5.13
C TYR A 95 -15.56 -25.31 -5.19
N PRO A 96 -15.93 -24.10 -4.72
CA PRO A 96 -17.31 -23.65 -4.75
C PRO A 96 -17.81 -23.25 -6.16
N SER A 97 -16.93 -23.19 -7.16
CA SER A 97 -17.26 -22.75 -8.53
C SER A 97 -16.35 -23.40 -9.58
N GLU A 98 -16.86 -23.58 -10.80
CA GLU A 98 -16.11 -24.07 -11.97
C GLU A 98 -14.99 -23.12 -12.41
N ARG A 99 -15.05 -21.83 -12.00
CA ARG A 99 -13.97 -20.83 -12.25
C ARG A 99 -12.62 -21.24 -11.66
N PHE A 100 -12.59 -22.22 -10.75
CA PHE A 100 -11.39 -22.74 -10.13
C PHE A 100 -10.95 -24.10 -10.68
N GLY A 101 -11.51 -24.55 -11.81
CA GLY A 101 -11.22 -25.86 -12.41
C GLY A 101 -9.76 -26.07 -12.79
N GLU A 102 -8.99 -25.00 -12.99
CA GLU A 102 -7.56 -25.04 -13.28
C GLU A 102 -6.70 -25.35 -12.04
N LEU A 103 -7.25 -25.15 -10.83
CA LEU A 103 -6.52 -25.37 -9.58
C LEU A 103 -6.33 -26.86 -9.32
N ARG A 104 -5.07 -27.26 -9.14
CA ARG A 104 -4.70 -28.65 -8.85
C ARG A 104 -4.72 -28.92 -7.35
N ALA A 105 -5.52 -29.90 -6.95
CA ALA A 105 -5.50 -30.45 -5.60
C ALA A 105 -4.11 -31.00 -5.22
N ARG A 106 -3.67 -30.70 -4.00
CA ARG A 106 -2.35 -31.05 -3.47
C ARG A 106 -2.40 -32.14 -2.41
N LEU A 107 -3.56 -32.33 -1.78
CA LEU A 107 -3.80 -33.33 -0.75
C LEU A 107 -4.97 -34.23 -1.14
N THR A 108 -5.04 -35.41 -0.52
CA THR A 108 -6.24 -36.26 -0.48
C THR A 108 -6.80 -36.18 0.92
N TYR A 109 -8.10 -35.92 1.03
CA TYR A 109 -8.82 -35.86 2.31
C TYR A 109 -9.88 -36.96 2.36
N ASP A 110 -9.61 -38.00 3.16
CA ASP A 110 -10.57 -39.02 3.55
C ASP A 110 -11.42 -38.51 4.72
N ARG A 111 -12.69 -38.20 4.43
CA ARG A 111 -13.62 -37.63 5.41
C ARG A 111 -14.27 -38.66 6.31
N ILE A 112 -14.21 -39.94 5.94
CA ILE A 112 -14.76 -41.02 6.76
C ILE A 112 -13.77 -41.32 7.89
N GLU A 113 -12.50 -41.53 7.53
CA GLU A 113 -11.44 -41.83 8.50
C GLU A 113 -10.86 -40.57 9.17
N GLY A 114 -11.09 -39.40 8.57
CA GLY A 114 -10.60 -38.12 9.07
C GLY A 114 -9.09 -37.95 8.90
N VAL A 115 -8.55 -38.37 7.76
CA VAL A 115 -7.10 -38.39 7.48
C VAL A 115 -6.72 -37.66 6.20
N LEU A 116 -5.54 -37.02 6.22
CA LEU A 116 -4.93 -36.31 5.10
C LEU A 116 -3.71 -37.08 4.60
N ARG A 117 -3.57 -37.17 3.26
CA ARG A 117 -2.43 -37.79 2.59
C ARG A 117 -1.90 -36.89 1.46
N PRO A 118 -0.59 -36.88 1.19
CA PRO A 118 -0.03 -36.06 0.11
C PRO A 118 -0.40 -36.65 -1.25
N ARG A 119 -0.69 -35.79 -2.23
CA ARG A 119 -0.79 -36.23 -3.63
C ARG A 119 0.58 -36.25 -4.30
N LYS A 120 0.66 -36.95 -5.44
CA LYS A 120 1.87 -36.98 -6.28
C LYS A 120 2.29 -35.56 -6.64
N GLY A 121 3.56 -35.23 -6.42
CA GLY A 121 4.13 -33.90 -6.69
C GLY A 121 4.02 -32.89 -5.55
N ALA A 122 3.26 -33.17 -4.48
CA ALA A 122 3.12 -32.27 -3.33
C ALA A 122 4.47 -31.97 -2.65
N ARG A 123 5.36 -32.97 -2.56
CA ARG A 123 6.70 -32.80 -1.98
C ARG A 123 7.56 -31.80 -2.73
N LEU A 124 7.61 -31.92 -4.07
CA LEU A 124 8.39 -31.00 -4.89
C LEU A 124 7.85 -29.57 -4.77
N LEU A 125 6.52 -29.41 -4.77
CA LEU A 125 5.87 -28.12 -4.59
C LEU A 125 6.24 -27.47 -3.25
N ALA A 126 6.12 -28.21 -2.15
CA ALA A 126 6.41 -27.70 -0.80
C ALA A 126 7.87 -27.27 -0.62
N VAL A 127 8.81 -27.97 -1.25
CA VAL A 127 10.24 -27.63 -1.20
C VAL A 127 10.57 -26.45 -2.11
N ALA A 128 10.00 -26.41 -3.32
CA ALA A 128 10.30 -25.37 -4.31
C ALA A 128 9.66 -24.01 -3.96
N ASN A 129 8.54 -24.01 -3.22
CA ASN A 129 7.82 -22.80 -2.81
C ASN A 129 7.92 -22.65 -1.30
N ALA A 130 9.14 -22.70 -0.76
CA ALA A 130 9.39 -22.49 0.66
C ALA A 130 9.48 -20.99 0.95
N GLY A 131 8.59 -20.46 1.79
CA GLY A 131 8.60 -19.05 2.20
C GLY A 131 7.29 -18.33 1.91
N THR A 132 7.21 -17.09 2.38
CA THR A 132 6.01 -16.24 2.29
C THR A 132 6.32 -14.87 1.68
N ILE A 133 7.53 -14.69 1.14
CA ILE A 133 7.91 -13.48 0.41
C ILE A 133 7.34 -13.65 -1.00
N PRO A 134 6.44 -12.76 -1.46
CA PRO A 134 5.87 -12.87 -2.80
C PRO A 134 6.94 -12.62 -3.87
N ASP A 135 6.77 -13.25 -5.04
CA ASP A 135 7.52 -12.88 -6.23
C ASP A 135 7.10 -11.45 -6.63
N ARG A 136 8.06 -10.58 -6.92
CA ARG A 136 7.79 -9.14 -7.11
C ARG A 136 6.89 -8.87 -8.31
N GLY A 137 5.82 -8.10 -8.10
CA GLY A 137 4.93 -7.56 -9.13
C GLY A 137 5.56 -6.41 -9.93
N LEU A 138 6.67 -6.65 -10.62
CA LEU A 138 7.25 -5.68 -11.56
C LEU A 138 7.11 -6.21 -12.98
N TYR A 139 6.41 -5.45 -13.82
CA TYR A 139 6.27 -5.76 -15.23
C TYR A 139 7.39 -5.10 -16.02
N GLY A 140 8.10 -5.89 -16.82
CA GLY A 140 9.02 -5.31 -17.78
C GLY A 140 8.25 -4.58 -18.88
N VAL A 141 8.67 -3.36 -19.22
CA VAL A 141 8.13 -2.60 -20.36
C VAL A 141 9.05 -2.79 -21.56
N PHE A 142 8.49 -3.22 -22.69
CA PHE A 142 9.24 -3.53 -23.90
C PHE A 142 8.65 -2.86 -25.15
N LEU A 143 9.49 -2.53 -26.12
CA LEU A 143 9.03 -2.05 -27.42
C LEU A 143 8.24 -3.14 -28.17
N ALA A 144 7.04 -2.80 -28.63
CA ALA A 144 6.24 -3.64 -29.50
C ALA A 144 6.89 -3.81 -30.89
N GLY A 145 6.63 -4.95 -31.54
CA GLY A 145 7.04 -5.20 -32.93
C GLY A 145 8.54 -5.43 -33.17
N GLN A 146 9.35 -5.64 -32.13
CA GLN A 146 10.78 -5.95 -32.26
C GLN A 146 11.04 -7.46 -32.23
N GLU A 147 11.89 -7.97 -33.13
CA GLU A 147 12.33 -9.39 -33.11
C GLU A 147 13.13 -9.73 -31.84
N LYS A 148 13.78 -8.74 -31.24
CA LYS A 148 14.45 -8.86 -29.94
C LYS A 148 13.74 -7.96 -28.92
N PRO A 149 13.41 -8.47 -27.73
CA PRO A 149 12.75 -7.67 -26.70
C PRO A 149 13.68 -6.54 -26.23
N ILE A 150 13.39 -5.30 -26.63
CA ILE A 150 14.10 -4.10 -26.17
C ILE A 150 13.35 -3.56 -24.96
N ARG A 151 13.97 -3.67 -23.78
CA ARG A 151 13.40 -3.16 -22.53
C ARG A 151 13.59 -1.65 -22.44
N VAL A 152 12.50 -0.93 -22.18
CA VAL A 152 12.51 0.53 -21.99
C VAL A 152 12.34 0.94 -20.53
N GLY A 153 11.86 0.01 -19.69
CA GLY A 153 11.88 0.16 -18.25
C GLY A 153 11.03 -0.89 -17.53
N GLU A 154 10.43 -0.47 -16.43
CA GLU A 154 9.61 -1.30 -15.55
C GLU A 154 8.36 -0.51 -15.16
N LEU A 155 7.27 -1.23 -14.90
CA LEU A 155 6.06 -0.70 -14.26
C LEU A 155 5.70 -1.57 -13.05
N ASP A 156 5.05 -0.94 -12.08
CA ASP A 156 4.42 -1.57 -10.93
C ASP A 156 3.21 -2.41 -11.39
N GLU A 157 3.01 -3.61 -10.84
CA GLU A 157 1.88 -4.49 -11.19
C GLU A 157 0.53 -3.82 -10.97
N GLU A 158 0.36 -3.04 -9.89
CA GLU A 158 -0.90 -2.31 -9.67
C GLU A 158 -1.13 -1.24 -10.73
N MET A 159 -0.06 -0.57 -11.18
CA MET A 159 -0.15 0.38 -12.29
C MET A 159 -0.53 -0.33 -13.60
N VAL A 160 0.04 -1.51 -13.86
CA VAL A 160 -0.32 -2.31 -15.05
C VAL A 160 -1.77 -2.80 -14.97
N PHE A 161 -2.23 -3.23 -13.79
CA PHE A 161 -3.60 -3.67 -13.58
C PHE A 161 -4.62 -2.55 -13.82
N GLU A 162 -4.30 -1.32 -13.43
CA GLU A 162 -5.14 -0.15 -13.68
C GLU A 162 -5.02 0.41 -15.11
N SER A 163 -4.16 -0.17 -15.94
CA SER A 163 -3.93 0.28 -17.30
C SER A 163 -4.70 -0.53 -18.33
N ARG A 164 -5.02 0.12 -19.45
CA ARG A 164 -5.69 -0.50 -20.59
C ARG A 164 -4.86 -0.39 -21.86
N GLU A 165 -5.08 -1.32 -22.79
CA GLU A 165 -4.55 -1.19 -24.15
C GLU A 165 -5.01 0.13 -24.79
N GLY A 166 -4.09 0.82 -25.44
CA GLY A 166 -4.28 2.14 -26.03
C GLY A 166 -3.98 3.32 -25.11
N GLU A 167 -3.93 3.12 -23.78
CA GLU A 167 -3.60 4.19 -22.83
C GLU A 167 -2.13 4.60 -22.93
N ILE A 168 -1.87 5.87 -22.59
CA ILE A 168 -0.55 6.48 -22.65
C ILE A 168 -0.07 6.73 -21.23
N PHE A 169 1.17 6.39 -20.93
CA PHE A 169 1.82 6.68 -19.66
C PHE A 169 3.19 7.32 -19.88
N LEU A 170 3.67 8.00 -18.84
CA LEU A 170 5.02 8.58 -18.83
C LEU A 170 6.04 7.59 -18.25
N LEU A 171 7.19 7.42 -18.89
CA LEU A 171 8.31 6.66 -18.33
C LEU A 171 9.61 7.42 -18.59
N GLY A 172 10.22 7.91 -17.50
CA GLY A 172 11.28 8.91 -17.60
C GLY A 172 10.73 10.23 -18.14
N ALA A 173 11.33 10.74 -19.21
CA ALA A 173 10.90 11.97 -19.89
C ALA A 173 10.12 11.69 -21.19
N SER A 174 9.68 10.44 -21.40
CA SER A 174 9.04 10.00 -22.64
C SER A 174 7.66 9.42 -22.39
N SER A 175 6.74 9.66 -23.31
CA SER A 175 5.39 9.11 -23.33
C SER A 175 5.32 7.83 -24.18
N TRP A 176 4.61 6.84 -23.67
CA TRP A 176 4.52 5.49 -24.23
C TRP A 176 3.07 5.06 -24.28
N ARG A 177 2.62 4.53 -25.44
CA ARG A 177 1.29 3.93 -25.59
C ARG A 177 1.37 2.43 -25.35
N ILE A 178 0.44 1.92 -24.56
CA ILE A 178 0.30 0.49 -24.30
C ILE A 178 -0.33 -0.17 -25.53
N GLU A 179 0.39 -1.10 -26.14
CA GLU A 179 -0.12 -1.90 -27.27
C GLU A 179 -0.73 -3.21 -26.78
N GLU A 180 -0.09 -3.85 -25.79
CA GLU A 180 -0.54 -5.14 -25.25
C GLU A 180 -0.06 -5.29 -23.79
N ILE A 181 -0.94 -5.83 -22.94
CA ILE A 181 -0.60 -6.24 -21.58
C ILE A 181 -0.67 -7.77 -21.51
N THR A 182 0.47 -8.41 -21.28
CA THR A 182 0.55 -9.87 -21.14
C THR A 182 0.60 -10.27 -19.67
N HIS A 183 0.84 -11.55 -19.37
CA HIS A 183 0.97 -12.02 -17.98
C HIS A 183 2.26 -11.56 -17.25
N ASP A 184 3.28 -11.08 -17.96
CA ASP A 184 4.62 -10.83 -17.38
C ASP A 184 5.28 -9.55 -17.89
N ARG A 185 4.66 -8.88 -18.88
CA ARG A 185 5.24 -7.70 -19.53
C ARG A 185 4.18 -6.81 -20.18
N VAL A 186 4.54 -5.54 -20.36
CA VAL A 186 3.79 -4.55 -21.12
C VAL A 186 4.54 -4.25 -22.41
N LEU A 187 3.85 -4.36 -23.55
CA LEU A 187 4.37 -3.97 -24.85
C LEU A 187 3.91 -2.56 -25.20
N VAL A 188 4.83 -1.72 -25.66
CA VAL A 188 4.56 -0.30 -25.90
C VAL A 188 5.10 0.22 -27.22
N SER A 189 4.49 1.29 -27.73
CA SER A 189 5.01 2.11 -28.81
C SER A 189 5.28 3.55 -28.32
N PRO A 190 6.24 4.29 -28.92
CA PRO A 190 6.47 5.70 -28.56
C PRO A 190 5.25 6.57 -28.90
N ALA A 191 4.84 7.45 -27.98
CA ALA A 191 3.70 8.37 -28.17
C ALA A 191 4.09 9.84 -27.89
N PRO A 192 5.12 10.38 -28.55
CA PRO A 192 5.72 11.67 -28.21
C PRO A 192 4.73 12.84 -28.33
N GLY A 193 4.69 13.70 -27.30
CA GLY A 193 3.84 14.89 -27.29
C GLY A 193 2.39 14.64 -26.88
N GLU A 194 2.02 13.38 -26.66
CA GLU A 194 0.71 13.03 -26.09
C GLU A 194 0.80 13.00 -24.55
N PRO A 195 -0.14 13.63 -23.83
CA PRO A 195 -0.18 13.55 -22.37
C PRO A 195 -0.42 12.11 -21.94
N GLY A 196 0.29 11.67 -20.91
CA GLY A 196 0.21 10.31 -20.39
C GLY A 196 -0.05 10.29 -18.89
N LYS A 197 -0.73 9.24 -18.43
CA LYS A 197 -0.91 8.92 -17.01
C LYS A 197 0.46 8.82 -16.34
N MET A 198 0.61 9.47 -15.20
CA MET A 198 1.84 9.37 -14.42
C MET A 198 1.88 7.99 -13.76
N PRO A 199 2.95 7.19 -13.97
CA PRO A 199 3.05 5.91 -13.30
C PRO A 199 3.25 6.15 -11.82
N PHE A 200 2.56 5.36 -11.00
CA PHE A 200 2.83 5.30 -9.58
C PHE A 200 3.56 4.00 -9.25
N TRP A 201 4.34 4.07 -8.18
CA TRP A 201 5.04 2.92 -7.61
C TRP A 201 4.45 2.71 -6.23
N ARG A 202 3.52 1.77 -6.10
CA ARG A 202 3.05 1.35 -4.78
C ARG A 202 4.04 0.30 -4.29
N GLY A 203 5.21 0.80 -3.87
CA GLY A 203 6.18 -0.06 -3.20
C GLY A 203 5.51 -0.80 -2.05
N ASP A 204 5.81 -2.08 -1.91
CA ASP A 204 5.27 -3.05 -0.93
C ASP A 204 5.58 -2.72 0.55
N ARG A 205 5.80 -1.45 0.87
CA ARG A 205 5.92 -0.97 2.24
C ARG A 205 4.55 -0.47 2.67
N PRO A 206 4.10 -0.80 3.89
CA PRO A 206 2.78 -0.43 4.41
C PRO A 206 2.56 1.09 4.60
N GLY A 207 3.36 1.96 3.96
CA GLY A 207 3.36 3.40 4.16
C GLY A 207 3.74 3.81 5.58
N ARG A 208 3.59 5.10 5.86
CA ARG A 208 3.76 5.67 7.20
C ARG A 208 2.64 5.18 8.13
N PRO A 209 2.96 4.61 9.30
CA PRO A 209 1.96 4.28 10.31
C PRO A 209 1.29 5.54 10.89
N VAL A 210 0.02 5.42 11.25
CA VAL A 210 -0.79 6.53 11.81
C VAL A 210 -0.15 7.19 13.03
N ASP A 211 0.51 6.42 13.90
CA ASP A 211 1.13 6.95 15.11
C ASP A 211 2.35 7.83 14.80
N PHE A 212 3.13 7.47 13.77
CA PHE A 212 4.21 8.34 13.31
C PHE A 212 3.67 9.57 12.57
N GLY A 213 2.59 9.40 11.79
CA GLY A 213 1.85 10.50 11.20
C GLY A 213 1.36 11.53 12.22
N ARG A 214 0.80 11.08 13.34
CA ARG A 214 0.41 11.94 14.46
C ARG A 214 1.59 12.71 15.04
N ALA A 215 2.75 12.07 15.20
CA ALA A 215 3.95 12.72 15.71
C ALA A 215 4.46 13.84 14.77
N ILE A 216 4.44 13.59 13.45
CA ILE A 216 4.76 14.62 12.43
C ILE A 216 3.80 15.80 12.55
N GLY A 217 2.49 15.52 12.60
CA GLY A 217 1.46 16.54 12.72
C GLY A 217 1.53 17.35 14.02
N GLU A 218 1.82 16.70 15.14
CA GLU A 218 2.02 17.34 16.44
C GLU A 218 3.25 18.24 16.45
N LEU A 219 4.35 17.81 15.82
CA LEU A 219 5.54 18.63 15.68
C LEU A 219 5.23 19.90 14.87
N ALA A 220 4.59 19.77 13.71
CA ALA A 220 4.15 20.94 12.93
C ALA A 220 3.27 21.88 13.75
N ARG A 221 2.25 21.35 14.43
CA ARG A 221 1.36 22.13 15.31
C ARG A 221 2.11 22.85 16.44
N THR A 222 3.15 22.23 16.98
CA THR A 222 3.94 22.80 18.08
C THR A 222 4.84 23.93 17.59
N LEU A 223 5.54 23.72 16.47
CA LEU A 223 6.41 24.73 15.86
C LEU A 223 5.62 25.96 15.40
N LEU A 224 4.43 25.75 14.83
CA LEU A 224 3.58 26.86 14.35
C LEU A 224 3.13 27.82 15.47
N LYS A 225 3.05 27.35 16.72
CA LYS A 225 2.65 28.16 17.88
C LYS A 225 3.77 28.98 18.49
N ARG A 226 5.01 28.77 18.06
CA ARG A 226 6.21 29.44 18.58
C ARG A 226 6.63 30.59 17.68
N SER A 227 7.44 31.49 18.21
CA SER A 227 8.21 32.40 17.36
C SER A 227 9.23 31.61 16.53
N ASP A 228 9.71 32.21 15.44
CA ASP A 228 10.68 31.53 14.56
C ASP A 228 11.97 31.18 15.31
N ASP A 229 12.48 32.09 16.14
CA ASP A 229 13.68 31.86 16.97
C ASP A 229 13.48 30.70 17.97
N GLU A 230 12.32 30.63 18.62
CA GLU A 230 11.98 29.55 19.56
C GLU A 230 11.84 28.20 18.86
N ALA A 231 11.23 28.18 17.67
CA ALA A 231 11.07 26.98 16.86
C ALA A 231 12.43 26.46 16.36
N VAL A 232 13.31 27.35 15.90
CA VAL A 232 14.68 27.00 15.49
C VAL A 232 15.46 26.41 16.66
N ALA A 233 15.41 27.04 17.83
CA ALA A 233 16.09 26.54 19.03
C ALA A 233 15.60 25.13 19.42
N GLU A 234 14.28 24.90 19.42
CA GLU A 234 13.71 23.57 19.70
C GLU A 234 14.20 22.50 18.71
N LEU A 235 14.22 22.80 17.41
CA LEU A 235 14.67 21.88 16.37
C LEU A 235 16.15 21.50 16.51
N VAL A 236 17.01 22.46 16.86
CA VAL A 236 18.43 22.20 17.09
C VAL A 236 18.64 21.33 18.33
N GLU A 237 18.05 21.73 19.47
CA GLU A 237 18.28 21.07 20.75
C GLU A 237 17.64 19.68 20.83
N ARG A 238 16.36 19.58 20.45
CA ARG A 238 15.54 18.38 20.69
C ARG A 238 15.49 17.44 19.49
N HIS A 239 15.55 17.98 18.28
CA HIS A 239 15.44 17.19 17.04
C HIS A 239 16.80 16.99 16.35
N GLY A 240 17.87 17.60 16.85
CA GLY A 240 19.24 17.35 16.36
C GLY A 240 19.51 17.89 14.96
N LEU A 241 18.74 18.90 14.52
CA LEU A 241 18.98 19.60 13.27
C LEU A 241 20.18 20.54 13.42
N ASP A 242 20.92 20.77 12.34
CA ASP A 242 21.79 21.94 12.27
C ASP A 242 20.95 23.22 12.09
N ALA A 243 21.54 24.38 12.38
CA ALA A 243 20.83 25.66 12.35
C ALA A 243 20.19 25.96 10.98
N ARG A 244 20.88 25.64 9.88
CA ARG A 244 20.34 25.88 8.52
C ARG A 244 19.16 24.98 8.23
N ALA A 245 19.22 23.71 8.64
CA ALA A 245 18.09 22.80 8.50
C ALA A 245 16.90 23.30 9.33
N ALA A 246 17.13 23.71 10.58
CA ALA A 246 16.08 24.25 11.44
C ALA A 246 15.40 25.49 10.83
N ASP A 247 16.17 26.48 10.36
CA ASP A 247 15.66 27.67 9.66
C ASP A 247 14.83 27.29 8.43
N ASN A 248 15.31 26.33 7.64
CA ASN A 248 14.63 25.88 6.43
C ASN A 248 13.27 25.22 6.74
N LEU A 249 13.19 24.44 7.82
CA LEU A 249 11.96 23.79 8.25
C LEU A 249 10.94 24.82 8.75
N VAL A 250 11.36 25.75 9.60
CA VAL A 250 10.47 26.83 10.09
C VAL A 250 9.94 27.64 8.91
N ARG A 251 10.83 28.09 8.02
CA ARG A 251 10.42 28.81 6.81
C ARG A 251 9.47 27.99 5.94
N TYR A 252 9.66 26.67 5.83
CA TYR A 252 8.76 25.81 5.05
C TYR A 252 7.34 25.81 5.63
N LEU A 253 7.20 25.73 6.95
CA LEU A 253 5.89 25.80 7.61
C LEU A 253 5.25 27.19 7.46
N ARG A 254 6.03 28.27 7.54
CA ARG A 254 5.55 29.64 7.32
C ARG A 254 5.14 29.90 5.88
N ASP A 255 5.92 29.42 4.90
CA ASP A 255 5.59 29.53 3.48
C ASP A 255 4.22 28.88 3.20
N GLN A 256 3.95 27.71 3.79
CA GLN A 256 2.64 27.07 3.68
C GLN A 256 1.56 27.92 4.37
N GLU A 257 1.77 28.35 5.63
CA GLU A 257 0.80 29.15 6.41
C GLU A 257 0.40 30.47 5.72
N ASN A 258 1.28 31.05 4.91
CA ASN A 258 0.99 32.24 4.12
C ASN A 258 0.03 32.00 2.95
N VAL A 259 -0.09 30.75 2.48
CA VAL A 259 -0.93 30.38 1.33
C VAL A 259 -2.18 29.63 1.78
N SER A 260 -2.05 28.72 2.75
CA SER A 260 -3.10 27.82 3.21
C SER A 260 -2.82 27.35 4.63
N ALA A 261 -3.81 26.72 5.27
CA ALA A 261 -3.58 26.13 6.57
C ALA A 261 -2.56 24.98 6.49
N VAL A 262 -1.72 24.84 7.52
CA VAL A 262 -0.80 23.70 7.62
C VAL A 262 -1.54 22.48 8.18
N PRO A 263 -1.47 21.30 7.53
CA PRO A 263 -1.99 20.04 8.05
C PRO A 263 -1.29 19.63 9.35
N THR A 264 -2.04 19.12 10.32
CA THR A 264 -1.51 18.68 11.61
C THR A 264 -2.24 17.43 12.12
N ASP A 265 -1.85 16.92 13.28
CA ASP A 265 -2.55 15.83 13.98
C ASP A 265 -4.02 16.16 14.33
N ARG A 266 -4.40 17.44 14.29
CA ARG A 266 -5.74 17.95 14.62
C ARG A 266 -6.37 18.80 13.53
N ARG A 267 -5.76 18.86 12.35
CA ARG A 267 -6.25 19.67 11.24
C ARG A 267 -6.02 18.93 9.93
N ILE A 268 -7.11 18.54 9.30
CA ILE A 268 -7.16 18.11 7.90
C ILE A 268 -7.40 19.36 7.07
N VAL A 269 -6.70 19.50 5.95
CA VAL A 269 -6.84 20.64 5.04
C VAL A 269 -7.34 20.12 3.71
N ILE A 270 -8.36 20.77 3.15
CA ILE A 270 -8.88 20.46 1.82
C ILE A 270 -8.55 21.68 0.95
N GLU A 271 -7.64 21.49 -0.01
CA GLU A 271 -7.25 22.52 -0.97
C GLU A 271 -7.92 22.24 -2.32
N ARG A 272 -8.34 23.32 -2.99
CA ARG A 272 -8.96 23.28 -4.32
C ARG A 272 -8.21 24.19 -5.25
N PHE A 273 -7.84 23.68 -6.41
CA PHE A 273 -7.16 24.45 -7.45
C PHE A 273 -7.43 23.83 -8.82
N LEU A 274 -7.06 24.54 -9.88
CA LEU A 274 -7.05 24.02 -11.24
C LEU A 274 -5.64 23.54 -11.56
N ASP A 275 -5.50 22.41 -12.24
CA ASP A 275 -4.21 21.98 -12.77
C ASP A 275 -3.78 22.82 -13.99
N GLU A 276 -2.63 22.48 -14.58
CA GLU A 276 -2.08 23.22 -15.74
C GLU A 276 -2.98 23.14 -16.99
N LEU A 277 -3.88 22.16 -17.06
CA LEU A 277 -4.85 21.99 -18.14
C LEU A 277 -6.20 22.67 -17.84
N GLY A 278 -6.36 23.18 -16.61
CA GLY A 278 -7.61 23.79 -16.14
C GLY A 278 -8.57 22.79 -15.50
N ASP A 279 -8.17 21.53 -15.31
CA ASP A 279 -9.00 20.50 -14.68
C ASP A 279 -9.08 20.73 -13.16
N PRO A 280 -10.25 20.61 -12.52
CA PRO A 280 -10.36 20.77 -11.08
C PRO A 280 -9.63 19.67 -10.30
N VAL A 281 -8.87 20.09 -9.29
CA VAL A 281 -8.16 19.22 -8.36
C VAL A 281 -8.61 19.52 -6.93
N VAL A 282 -8.90 18.46 -6.17
CA VAL A 282 -9.14 18.51 -4.74
C VAL A 282 -8.05 17.72 -4.02
N ALA A 283 -7.28 18.38 -3.17
CA ALA A 283 -6.23 17.76 -2.35
C ALA A 283 -6.65 17.73 -0.88
N VAL A 284 -6.78 16.52 -0.32
CA VAL A 284 -7.01 16.28 1.11
C VAL A 284 -5.65 16.05 1.77
N LEU A 285 -5.14 17.05 2.48
CA LEU A 285 -3.83 17.06 3.10
C LEU A 285 -3.91 16.68 4.58
N THR A 286 -3.14 15.66 4.96
CA THR A 286 -3.16 15.07 6.32
C THR A 286 -1.90 14.21 6.55
N PRO A 287 -1.33 14.16 7.77
CA PRO A 287 -0.12 13.40 8.01
C PRO A 287 -0.34 11.90 8.29
N PHE A 288 -1.58 11.38 8.23
CA PHE A 288 -1.93 10.07 8.80
C PHE A 288 -1.46 8.82 8.05
N GLY A 289 -0.84 8.98 6.87
CA GLY A 289 -0.16 7.89 6.17
C GLY A 289 -1.07 7.04 5.29
N THR A 290 -0.45 6.30 4.38
CA THR A 290 -1.15 5.45 3.39
C THR A 290 -2.15 4.45 3.98
N PRO A 291 -1.91 3.79 5.14
CA PRO A 291 -2.90 2.89 5.76
C PRO A 291 -4.25 3.54 6.07
N VAL A 292 -4.29 4.87 6.22
CA VAL A 292 -5.53 5.64 6.38
C VAL A 292 -6.01 6.18 5.04
N HIS A 293 -5.11 6.69 4.22
CA HIS A 293 -5.46 7.41 3.00
C HIS A 293 -5.95 6.49 1.87
N ALA A 294 -5.41 5.28 1.74
CA ALA A 294 -5.85 4.31 0.75
C ALA A 294 -7.33 3.89 0.93
N PRO A 295 -7.77 3.37 2.09
CA PRO A 295 -9.19 3.03 2.29
C PRO A 295 -10.10 4.27 2.26
N TRP A 296 -9.63 5.43 2.73
CA TRP A 296 -10.39 6.67 2.62
C TRP A 296 -10.61 7.07 1.14
N ALA A 297 -9.57 7.03 0.31
CA ALA A 297 -9.67 7.25 -1.13
C ALA A 297 -10.68 6.28 -1.77
N THR A 298 -10.60 4.99 -1.44
CA THR A 298 -11.56 3.98 -1.93
C THR A 298 -13.00 4.31 -1.52
N ALA A 299 -13.24 4.75 -0.28
CA ALA A 299 -14.57 5.13 0.18
C ALA A 299 -15.12 6.35 -0.57
N VAL A 300 -14.28 7.36 -0.83
CA VAL A 300 -14.68 8.55 -1.61
C VAL A 300 -14.96 8.19 -3.06
N GLN A 301 -14.13 7.35 -3.70
CA GLN A 301 -14.40 6.85 -5.06
C GLN A 301 -15.72 6.07 -5.13
N ALA A 302 -15.99 5.23 -4.14
CA ALA A 302 -17.26 4.49 -4.05
C ALA A 302 -18.46 5.44 -4.05
N ARG A 303 -18.37 6.53 -3.28
CA ARG A 303 -19.40 7.57 -3.19
C ARG A 303 -19.52 8.39 -4.46
N LEU A 304 -18.42 8.85 -5.06
CA LEU A 304 -18.42 9.62 -6.31
C LEU A 304 -19.19 8.88 -7.41
N SER A 305 -18.82 7.62 -7.62
CA SER A 305 -19.40 6.75 -8.64
C SER A 305 -20.89 6.45 -8.36
N ARG A 306 -21.28 6.22 -7.08
CA ARG A 306 -22.66 5.88 -6.70
C ARG A 306 -23.61 7.07 -6.61
N GLU A 307 -23.18 8.17 -5.99
CA GLU A 307 -24.04 9.31 -5.65
C GLU A 307 -24.02 10.43 -6.68
N ARG A 308 -22.95 10.52 -7.49
CA ARG A 308 -22.78 11.57 -8.49
C ARG A 308 -22.60 11.02 -9.91
N GLY A 309 -22.29 9.74 -10.09
CA GLY A 309 -22.03 9.16 -11.40
C GLY A 309 -20.78 9.74 -12.06
N ILE A 310 -19.85 10.25 -11.25
CA ILE A 310 -18.59 10.87 -11.67
C ILE A 310 -17.45 9.94 -11.26
N GLU A 311 -16.44 9.84 -12.10
CA GLU A 311 -15.17 9.18 -11.78
C GLU A 311 -14.08 10.25 -11.60
N ALA A 312 -13.11 9.97 -10.75
CA ALA A 312 -11.96 10.85 -10.53
C ALA A 312 -10.68 10.03 -10.62
N ASP A 313 -9.64 10.64 -11.19
CA ASP A 313 -8.28 10.12 -11.07
C ASP A 313 -7.83 10.35 -9.62
N VAL A 314 -7.48 9.28 -8.91
CA VAL A 314 -7.12 9.37 -7.49
C VAL A 314 -5.70 8.91 -7.25
N LEU A 315 -4.94 9.73 -6.55
CA LEU A 315 -3.62 9.42 -6.03
C LEU A 315 -3.66 9.57 -4.51
N HIS A 316 -3.14 8.60 -3.78
CA HIS A 316 -2.90 8.73 -2.34
C HIS A 316 -1.43 8.50 -2.02
N ALA A 317 -0.94 9.20 -1.01
CA ALA A 317 0.41 9.09 -0.49
C ALA A 317 0.38 9.27 1.03
N ASP A 318 1.53 9.22 1.69
CA ASP A 318 1.58 9.34 3.14
C ASP A 318 1.05 10.69 3.65
N ASP A 319 1.16 11.76 2.85
CA ASP A 319 0.82 13.14 3.21
C ASP A 319 -0.57 13.60 2.74
N GLY A 320 -1.34 12.73 2.07
CA GLY A 320 -2.70 13.06 1.67
C GLY A 320 -3.26 12.25 0.49
N ILE A 321 -4.36 12.76 -0.05
CA ILE A 321 -5.07 12.21 -1.20
C ILE A 321 -5.33 13.35 -2.19
N VAL A 322 -5.14 13.10 -3.47
CA VAL A 322 -5.44 14.02 -4.57
C VAL A 322 -6.50 13.39 -5.45
N PHE A 323 -7.57 14.12 -5.71
CA PHE A 323 -8.63 13.79 -6.65
C PHE A 323 -8.57 14.79 -7.81
N ARG A 324 -8.36 14.29 -9.03
CA ARG A 324 -8.42 15.09 -10.25
C ARG A 324 -9.67 14.71 -11.04
N PHE A 325 -10.43 15.72 -11.43
CA PHE A 325 -11.70 15.54 -12.14
C PHE A 325 -11.53 16.00 -13.58
N VAL A 326 -11.78 15.11 -14.53
CA VAL A 326 -11.73 15.39 -15.97
C VAL A 326 -13.15 15.61 -16.47
N ASP A 327 -13.35 16.63 -17.31
CA ASP A 327 -14.67 16.97 -17.89
C ASP A 327 -15.77 17.28 -16.86
N VAL A 328 -15.39 17.79 -15.68
CA VAL A 328 -16.32 18.21 -14.62
C VAL A 328 -16.08 19.68 -14.33
N ASP A 329 -17.14 20.51 -14.43
CA ASP A 329 -17.03 21.96 -14.19
C ASP A 329 -16.74 22.28 -12.71
N GLU A 330 -17.42 21.59 -11.79
CA GLU A 330 -17.26 21.80 -10.35
C GLU A 330 -17.17 20.47 -9.58
N PRO A 331 -16.08 20.26 -8.81
CA PRO A 331 -15.98 19.08 -7.95
C PRO A 331 -16.96 19.18 -6.76
N PRO A 332 -17.36 18.04 -6.16
CA PRO A 332 -18.29 18.03 -5.02
C PRO A 332 -17.83 18.90 -3.85
N GLU A 333 -18.72 19.25 -2.93
CA GLU A 333 -18.43 20.01 -1.71
C GLU A 333 -17.42 19.32 -0.77
N ASP A 334 -16.75 20.08 0.10
CA ASP A 334 -15.68 19.57 0.99
C ASP A 334 -16.14 18.39 1.86
N ALA A 335 -17.38 18.44 2.35
CA ALA A 335 -17.99 17.37 3.14
C ALA A 335 -18.08 16.03 2.39
N PHE A 336 -18.09 16.06 1.05
CA PHE A 336 -18.11 14.84 0.24
C PHE A 336 -16.83 14.02 0.42
N PHE A 337 -15.69 14.70 0.62
CA PHE A 337 -14.40 14.06 0.83
C PHE A 337 -14.22 13.55 2.27
N LEU A 338 -15.21 13.72 3.14
CA LEU A 338 -15.18 13.30 4.55
C LEU A 338 -16.33 12.30 4.79
N PRO A 339 -16.17 11.00 4.48
CA PRO A 339 -17.21 10.01 4.71
C PRO A 339 -17.55 9.86 6.19
N ASP A 340 -18.80 9.53 6.48
CA ASP A 340 -19.24 9.22 7.85
C ASP A 340 -18.45 8.00 8.37
N PRO A 341 -17.85 8.06 9.58
CA PRO A 341 -17.11 6.96 10.16
C PRO A 341 -17.87 5.62 10.17
N ASP A 342 -19.19 5.65 10.36
CA ASP A 342 -20.03 4.45 10.42
C ASP A 342 -20.24 3.80 9.03
N GLU A 343 -19.93 4.52 7.94
CA GLU A 343 -20.08 4.02 6.57
C GLU A 343 -18.77 3.51 5.95
N VAL A 344 -17.62 3.91 6.48
CA VAL A 344 -16.30 3.65 5.85
C VAL A 344 -16.05 2.17 5.62
N GLU A 345 -16.28 1.31 6.61
CA GLU A 345 -16.03 -0.14 6.48
C GLU A 345 -16.86 -0.76 5.35
N ARG A 346 -18.14 -0.38 5.26
CA ARG A 346 -19.04 -0.85 4.21
C ARG A 346 -18.58 -0.36 2.84
N LEU A 347 -18.27 0.93 2.70
CA LEU A 347 -17.84 1.53 1.42
C LEU A 347 -16.54 0.90 0.91
N VAL A 348 -15.57 0.67 1.80
CA VAL A 348 -14.30 0.01 1.45
C VAL A 348 -14.55 -1.44 1.04
N THR A 349 -15.33 -2.20 1.83
CA THR A 349 -15.60 -3.62 1.55
C THR A 349 -16.32 -3.83 0.22
N GLU A 350 -17.29 -2.96 -0.12
CA GLU A 350 -18.03 -3.01 -1.38
C GLU A 350 -17.13 -2.80 -2.62
N ARG A 351 -16.06 -2.00 -2.49
CA ARG A 351 -15.13 -1.70 -3.59
C ARG A 351 -13.84 -2.52 -3.56
N LEU A 352 -13.52 -3.19 -2.46
CA LEU A 352 -12.23 -3.87 -2.27
C LEU A 352 -11.91 -4.81 -3.44
N SER A 353 -12.88 -5.62 -3.88
CA SER A 353 -12.68 -6.58 -4.98
C SER A 353 -12.43 -5.95 -6.36
N SER A 354 -12.66 -4.64 -6.49
CA SER A 354 -12.39 -3.87 -7.71
C SER A 354 -11.10 -3.04 -7.64
N THR A 355 -10.41 -3.06 -6.50
CA THR A 355 -9.14 -2.34 -6.32
C THR A 355 -7.98 -3.15 -6.89
N SER A 356 -6.97 -2.45 -7.40
CA SER A 356 -5.69 -3.01 -7.83
C SER A 356 -4.98 -3.79 -6.73
N LEU A 357 -5.05 -3.31 -5.49
CA LEU A 357 -4.45 -3.98 -4.32
C LEU A 357 -5.05 -5.37 -4.02
N PHE A 358 -6.31 -5.62 -4.40
CA PHE A 358 -6.97 -6.92 -4.17
C PHE A 358 -6.73 -7.92 -5.31
N ALA A 359 -6.57 -7.41 -6.53
CA ALA A 359 -6.36 -8.22 -7.73
C ALA A 359 -4.98 -8.89 -7.68
#